data_AF-A0A833AN77-F1
#
_entry.id   AF-A0A833AN77-F1
#
_cell.length_a   1.000
_cell.length_b   1.000
_cell.length_c   1.000
_cell.angle_alpha   90.00
_cell.angle_beta   90.00
_cell.angle_gamma   90.00
#
_symmetry.space_group_name_H-M   'P 1'
#
loop_
_entity.id
_entity.type
_entity.pdbx_description
1 polymer ?
#
loop_
_entity_poly.entity_id
_entity_poly.type
_entity_poly.pdbx_seq_one_letter_code
_entity_poly.pdbx_strand_id
1 'polypeptide(L)' 'MEKDRFAAIEDLKNTVIKTGNLPQHIAIIMDGNGRWVKSRQLNRVAGHKEGINSVREIVELAGNLGIKYLTLYTFSTEN' A
#
# COMPACT_ATOMS: atom_id res chain seq x y z
N MET A 1 1.13 2.88 -22.55
CA MET A 1 0.48 2.13 -21.46
C MET A 1 1.16 2.34 -20.12
N GLU A 2 2.44 1.97 -19.93
CA GLU A 2 3.08 2.12 -18.61
C GLU A 2 3.44 3.58 -18.27
N LYS A 3 3.95 4.36 -19.24
CA LYS A 3 4.17 5.82 -19.10
C LYS A 3 2.90 6.58 -18.73
N ASP A 4 1.76 6.22 -19.33
CA ASP A 4 0.48 6.88 -19.09
C ASP A 4 -0.03 6.61 -17.66
N ARG A 5 0.24 5.41 -17.12
CA ARG A 5 -0.09 5.07 -15.73
C ARG A 5 0.74 5.89 -14.74
N PHE A 6 2.04 6.06 -14.98
CA PHE A 6 2.90 6.87 -14.13
C PHE A 6 2.49 8.34 -14.13
N ALA A 7 2.18 8.90 -15.31
CA ALA A 7 1.68 10.27 -15.43
C ALA A 7 0.35 10.46 -14.66
N ALA A 8 -0.59 9.53 -14.81
CA ALA A 8 -1.87 9.58 -14.10
C ALA A 8 -1.73 9.51 -12.56
N ILE A 9 -0.78 8.71 -12.06
CA ILE A 9 -0.50 8.61 -10.62
C ILE A 9 0.10 9.92 -10.09
N GLU A 10 1.01 10.52 -10.84
CA GLU A 10 1.63 11.79 -10.44
C GLU A 10 0.62 12.95 -10.46
N ASP A 11 -0.26 12.99 -11.46
CA ASP A 11 -1.36 13.96 -11.52
C ASP A 11 -2.33 13.81 -10.35
N LEU A 12 -2.69 12.57 -10.00
CA LEU A 12 -3.55 12.29 -8.85
C LEU A 12 -2.90 12.76 -7.55
N LYS A 13 -1.62 12.45 -7.36
CA LYS A 13 -0.83 12.90 -6.20
C LYS A 13 -0.82 14.42 -6.09
N ASN A 14 -0.51 15.11 -7.18
CA ASN A 14 -0.50 16.58 -7.22
C ASN A 14 -1.88 17.18 -6.92
N THR A 15 -2.95 16.55 -7.42
CA THR A 15 -4.33 16.97 -7.14
C THR A 15 -4.67 16.83 -5.65
N VAL A 16 -4.32 15.70 -5.04
CA VAL A 16 -4.56 15.45 -3.61
C VAL A 16 -3.78 16.45 -2.74
N ILE A 17 -2.52 16.71 -3.07
CA ILE A 17 -1.70 17.69 -2.34
C ILE A 17 -2.26 19.11 -2.50
N LYS A 18 -2.64 19.50 -3.72
CA LYS A 18 -3.16 20.85 -4.02
C LYS A 18 -4.50 21.13 -3.35
N THR A 19 -5.37 20.13 -3.25
CA THR A 19 -6.69 20.28 -2.62
C THR A 19 -6.62 20.33 -1.10
N GLY A 20 -5.50 19.94 -0.49
CA GLY A 20 -5.26 20.03 0.96
C GLY A 20 -6.17 19.13 1.81
N ASN A 21 -6.98 18.27 1.19
CA ASN A 21 -7.98 17.44 1.88
C ASN A 21 -7.42 16.05 2.22
N LEU A 22 -6.16 16.00 2.68
CA LEU A 22 -5.52 14.75 3.06
C LEU A 22 -6.07 14.25 4.41
N PRO A 23 -6.48 12.98 4.51
CA PRO A 23 -6.92 12.42 5.77
C PRO A 23 -5.78 12.44 6.78
N GLN A 24 -6.11 12.78 8.03
CA GLN A 24 -5.12 12.70 9.11
C GLN A 24 -4.76 11.25 9.46
N HIS A 25 -5.69 10.31 9.24
CA HIS A 25 -5.55 8.90 9.58
C HIS A 25 -6.12 7.99 8.49
N ILE A 26 -5.34 6.99 8.06
CA ILE A 26 -5.78 5.91 7.18
C ILE A 26 -5.63 4.57 7.90
N ALA A 27 -6.64 3.71 7.80
CA ALA A 27 -6.58 2.31 8.21
C ALA A 27 -6.67 1.39 6.99
N ILE A 28 -5.77 0.40 6.90
CA ILE A 28 -5.67 -0.52 5.75
C ILE A 28 -5.70 -1.96 6.26
N ILE A 29 -6.59 -2.77 5.68
CA ILE A 29 -6.60 -4.22 5.85
C ILE A 29 -5.70 -4.82 4.77
N MET A 30 -4.57 -5.41 5.17
CA MET A 30 -3.60 -5.96 4.22
C MET A 30 -3.94 -7.41 3.86
N ASP A 31 -4.95 -7.58 3.01
CA ASP A 31 -5.37 -8.88 2.49
C ASP A 31 -4.75 -9.16 1.11
N GLY A 32 -4.65 -10.43 0.74
CA GLY A 32 -4.30 -10.85 -0.61
C GLY A 32 -3.00 -11.64 -0.72
N ASN A 33 -2.12 -11.61 0.28
CA ASN A 33 -0.81 -12.27 0.22
C ASN A 33 -0.93 -13.76 -0.11
N GLY A 34 -1.89 -14.48 0.50
CA GLY A 34 -2.13 -15.89 0.19
C GLY A 34 -2.60 -16.15 -1.24
N ARG A 35 -3.45 -15.27 -1.80
CA ARG A 35 -3.90 -15.35 -3.20
C ARG A 35 -2.76 -15.03 -4.18
N TRP A 36 -1.93 -14.04 -3.85
CA TRP A 36 -0.76 -13.67 -4.62
C TRP A 36 0.28 -14.80 -4.69
N VAL A 37 0.51 -15.50 -3.57
CA VAL A 37 1.37 -16.69 -3.53
C VAL A 37 0.81 -17.80 -4.44
N LYS A 38 -0.49 -18.10 -4.34
CA LYS A 38 -1.15 -19.13 -5.14
C LYS A 38 -1.09 -18.83 -6.64
N SER A 39 -1.35 -17.59 -7.05
CA SER A 39 -1.36 -17.23 -8.47
C SER A 39 0.02 -17.30 -9.11
N ARG A 40 1.10 -17.24 -8.31
CA ARG A 40 2.49 -17.31 -8.77
C ARG A 40 3.18 -18.64 -8.48
N GLN A 41 2.47 -19.62 -7.93
CA GLN A 41 3.02 -20.93 -7.54
C GLN A 41 4.25 -20.80 -6.62
N LEU A 42 4.25 -19.80 -5.74
CA LEU A 42 5.34 -19.54 -4.80
C LEU A 42 5.09 -20.21 -3.45
N ASN A 43 6.10 -20.21 -2.58
CA ASN A 43 5.93 -20.64 -1.19
C ASN A 43 5.39 -19.51 -0.30
N ARG A 44 4.92 -19.86 0.91
CA ARG A 44 4.36 -18.89 1.87
C ARG A 44 5.37 -17.82 2.30
N VAL A 45 6.66 -18.18 2.40
CA VAL A 45 7.73 -17.25 2.77
C VAL A 45 7.85 -16.09 1.77
N ALA A 46 7.69 -16.36 0.48
CA ALA A 46 7.65 -15.32 -0.54
C ALA A 46 6.47 -14.35 -0.33
N GLY A 47 5.31 -14.87 0.06
CA GLY A 47 4.15 -14.04 0.41
C GLY A 47 4.37 -13.13 1.61
N HIS A 48 5.04 -13.62 2.66
CA HIS A 48 5.42 -12.78 3.80
C HIS A 48 6.42 -11.69 3.40
N LYS A 49 7.40 -12.03 2.55
CA LYS A 49 8.39 -11.06 2.05
C LYS A 49 7.73 -9.96 1.22
N GLU A 50 6.80 -10.31 0.33
CA GLU A 50 6.06 -9.30 -0.43
C GLU A 50 5.14 -8.46 0.45
N GLY A 51 4.51 -9.05 1.46
CA GLY A 51 3.75 -8.31 2.45
C GLY A 51 4.60 -7.22 3.14
N ILE A 52 5.85 -7.55 3.49
CA ILE A 52 6.80 -6.56 4.06
C ILE A 52 7.15 -5.46 3.05
N ASN A 53 7.35 -5.81 1.78
CA ASN A 53 7.64 -4.83 0.74
C ASN A 53 6.48 -3.84 0.58
N SER A 54 5.23 -4.33 0.52
CA SER A 54 4.04 -3.48 0.45
C SER A 54 3.89 -2.59 1.68
N VAL A 55 4.16 -3.10 2.88
CA VAL A 55 4.15 -2.27 4.12
C VAL A 55 5.14 -1.12 4.00
N ARG A 56 6.39 -1.40 3.59
CA ARG A 56 7.41 -0.36 3.45
C ARG A 56 7.00 0.73 2.48
N GLU A 57 6.54 0.33 1.30
CA GLU A 57 6.09 1.27 0.27
C GLU A 57 4.95 2.17 0.77
N ILE A 58 3.94 1.59 1.42
CA ILE A 58 2.80 2.35 1.95
C ILE A 58 3.24 3.32 3.06
N VAL A 59 4.10 2.88 3.99
CA VAL A 59 4.61 3.72 5.09
C VAL A 59 5.40 4.90 4.54
N GLU A 60 6.31 4.65 3.59
CA GLU A 60 7.12 5.71 2.94
C GLU A 60 6.23 6.71 2.21
N LEU A 61 5.24 6.24 1.44
CA LEU A 61 4.30 7.10 0.72
C LEU A 61 3.43 7.92 1.68
N ALA A 62 2.89 7.31 2.73
CA ALA A 62 2.08 8.01 3.72
C ALA A 62 2.86 9.13 4.40
N GLY A 63 4.12 8.86 4.77
CA GLY A 63 5.03 9.87 5.32
C GLY A 63 5.31 11.00 4.34
N ASN A 64 5.61 10.68 3.07
CA ASN A 64 5.87 11.68 2.02
C ASN A 64 4.65 12.55 1.71
N LEU A 65 3.44 12.03 1.88
CA LEU A 65 2.19 12.78 1.74
C LEU A 65 1.83 13.59 2.99
N GLY A 66 2.49 13.37 4.13
CA GLY A 66 2.16 14.04 5.39
C GLY A 66 0.93 13.47 6.11
N ILE A 67 0.54 12.23 5.81
CA ILE A 67 -0.50 11.52 6.56
C ILE A 67 0.06 11.20 7.95
N LYS A 68 -0.62 11.68 9.00
CA LYS A 68 -0.07 11.65 10.37
C LYS A 68 -0.20 10.29 11.03
N TYR A 69 -1.26 9.54 10.71
CA TYR A 69 -1.56 8.25 11.31
C TYR A 69 -1.84 7.21 10.24
N LEU A 70 -1.22 6.04 10.40
CA LEU A 70 -1.44 4.89 9.53
C LEU A 70 -1.63 3.65 10.41
N THR A 71 -2.76 2.96 10.24
CA THR A 71 -3.04 1.68 10.88
C THR A 71 -3.02 0.59 9.82
N LEU A 72 -2.18 -0.41 10.00
CA LEU A 72 -2.09 -1.55 9.08
C LEU A 72 -2.52 -2.81 9.82
N TYR A 73 -3.53 -3.49 9.30
CA TYR A 73 -3.94 -4.80 9.82
C TYR A 73 -3.21 -5.87 9.02
N THR A 74 -2.12 -6.38 9.62
CA THR A 74 -1.13 -7.24 8.94
C THR A 74 -1.16 -8.69 9.42
N PHE A 75 -1.72 -8.94 10.60
CA PHE A 75 -1.90 -10.27 11.19
C PHE A 75 -3.12 -10.24 12.13
N SER A 76 -3.96 -11.28 12.07
CA SER A 76 -5.11 -11.46 12.96
C SER A 76 -4.87 -12.58 13.95
N THR A 77 -5.63 -12.61 15.03
CA THR A 77 -5.63 -13.72 16.00
C THR A 77 -6.20 -15.01 15.40
N GLU A 78 -6.97 -14.92 14.33
CA GLU A 78 -7.64 -16.02 13.64
C GLU A 78 -6.83 -16.61 12.46
N ASN A 79 -5.65 -16.07 12.14
CA ASN A 79 -4.82 -16.45 10.99
C ASN A 79 -3.86 -17.63 11.24
#